data_AF-A0A6N8F0L6-F1
#
_entry.id   AF-A0A6N8F0L6-F1
#
_cell.length_a   1.000
_cell.length_b   1.000
_cell.length_c   1.000
_cell.angle_alpha   90.00
_cell.angle_beta   90.00
_cell.angle_gamma   90.00
#
_symmetry.space_group_name_H-M   'P 1'
#
loop_
_entity.id
_entity.type
_entity.pdbx_description
1 polymer ?
#
loop_
_entity_poly.entity_id
_entity_poly.type
_entity_poly.pdbx_seq_one_letter_code
_entity_poly.pdbx_strand_id
1 'polypeptide(L)'
;MEDKNLIGVLRRGLEAELFPKGVTTEQIYMLDRVERVLGQAYRAGYQTAQFSAAGDWSNNACLGYVILGARRLGYTEEQITEIVRSTNQQFDYKTIDEARRTYETSPY
;
A
#
# COMPACT_ATOMS: atom_id res chain seq x y z
N MET A 1 19.59 -8.39 -15.59
CA MET A 1 19.75 -9.81 -15.96
C MET A 1 20.62 -10.50 -14.90
N GLU A 2 20.27 -10.35 -13.61
CA GLU A 2 21.26 -10.55 -12.52
C GLU A 2 20.76 -11.37 -11.32
N ASP A 3 19.48 -11.76 -11.26
CA ASP A 3 18.93 -12.30 -10.00
C ASP A 3 18.81 -13.84 -9.95
N LYS A 4 18.70 -14.50 -11.11
CA LYS A 4 18.50 -15.96 -11.18
C LYS A 4 19.70 -16.75 -10.64
N ASN A 5 20.91 -16.18 -10.74
CA ASN A 5 22.12 -16.82 -10.27
C ASN A 5 22.21 -16.80 -8.73
N LEU A 6 21.85 -15.67 -8.11
CA LEU A 6 21.88 -15.52 -6.65
C LEU A 6 20.84 -16.42 -5.96
N ILE A 7 19.60 -16.46 -6.47
CA ILE A 7 18.55 -17.32 -5.93
C ILE A 7 18.98 -18.80 -6.00
N GLY A 8 19.57 -19.22 -7.11
CA GLY A 8 20.10 -20.58 -7.26
C GLY A 8 21.24 -20.91 -6.28
N VAL A 9 22.09 -19.93 -5.95
CA VAL A 9 23.15 -20.10 -4.95
C VAL A 9 22.57 -20.22 -3.54
N LEU A 10 21.65 -19.33 -3.15
CA LEU A 10 21.01 -19.34 -1.83
C LEU A 10 20.20 -20.62 -1.62
N ARG A 11 19.46 -21.08 -2.63
CA ARG A 11 18.70 -22.33 -2.59
C ARG A 11 19.61 -23.52 -2.30
N ARG A 12 20.73 -23.65 -3.02
CA ARG A 12 21.70 -24.74 -2.81
C ARG A 12 22.34 -24.71 -1.43
N GLY A 13 22.62 -23.52 -0.89
CA GLY A 13 23.14 -23.36 0.47
C GLY A 13 22.16 -23.87 1.53
N LEU A 14 20.90 -23.43 1.44
CA LEU A 14 19.82 -23.87 2.32
C LEU A 14 19.54 -25.38 2.21
N GLU A 15 19.59 -25.94 1.00
CA GLU A 15 19.44 -27.37 0.78
C GLU A 15 20.55 -28.17 1.47
N ALA A 16 21.80 -27.72 1.37
CA ALA A 16 22.93 -28.38 2.05
C ALA A 16 22.84 -28.30 3.58
N GLU A 17 22.34 -27.18 4.12
CA GLU A 17 22.18 -26.96 5.56
C GLU A 17 21.03 -27.78 6.14
N LEU A 18 19.85 -27.71 5.53
CA LEU A 18 18.62 -28.28 6.09
C LEU A 18 18.39 -29.73 5.64
N PHE A 19 18.96 -30.14 4.50
CA PHE A 19 18.78 -31.46 3.92
C PHE A 19 20.13 -32.10 3.55
N PRO A 20 21.02 -32.35 4.53
CA PRO A 20 22.37 -32.86 4.26
C PRO A 20 22.41 -34.26 3.64
N LYS A 21 21.28 -35.00 3.66
CA LYS A 21 21.12 -36.31 3.01
C LYS A 21 20.39 -36.23 1.67
N GLY A 22 20.17 -35.02 1.15
CA GLY A 22 19.38 -34.77 -0.05
C GLY A 22 17.89 -34.59 0.26
N VAL A 23 17.19 -34.00 -0.70
CA VAL A 23 15.75 -33.70 -0.64
C VAL A 23 14.99 -34.76 -1.41
N THR A 24 13.95 -35.36 -0.82
CA THR A 24 13.09 -36.32 -1.54
C THR A 24 12.14 -35.59 -2.49
N THR A 25 11.58 -36.30 -3.47
CA THR A 25 10.59 -35.73 -4.42
C THR A 25 9.40 -35.06 -3.71
N GLU A 26 8.90 -35.67 -2.63
CA GLU A 26 7.79 -35.13 -1.84
C GLU A 26 8.18 -33.83 -1.14
N GLN A 27 9.40 -33.78 -0.58
CA GLN A 27 9.94 -32.60 0.06
C GLN A 27 10.20 -31.47 -0.94
N ILE A 28 10.68 -31.78 -2.15
CA ILE A 28 10.82 -30.80 -3.24
C ILE A 28 9.46 -30.16 -3.56
N TYR A 29 8.41 -30.98 -3.72
CA TYR A 29 7.07 -30.47 -4.00
C TYR A 29 6.53 -29.59 -2.86
N MET A 30 6.76 -29.98 -1.61
CA MET A 30 6.38 -29.16 -0.46
C MET A 30 7.12 -27.82 -0.44
N LEU A 31 8.44 -27.81 -0.68
CA LEU A 31 9.25 -26.60 -0.69
C LEU A 31 8.82 -25.65 -1.81
N ASP A 32 8.57 -26.16 -3.02
CA ASP A 32 8.09 -25.35 -4.14
C ASP A 32 6.70 -24.74 -3.86
N ARG A 33 5.85 -25.44 -3.11
CA ARG A 33 4.54 -24.91 -2.67
C ARG A 33 4.72 -23.81 -1.62
N VAL A 34 5.62 -24.01 -0.65
CA VAL A 34 5.93 -23.01 0.39
C VAL A 34 6.50 -21.74 -0.24
N GLU A 35 7.48 -21.88 -1.13
CA GLU A 35 8.08 -20.74 -1.86
C GLU A 35 7.01 -19.94 -2.60
N ARG A 36 6.09 -20.63 -3.29
CA ARG A 36 5.00 -19.99 -4.02
C ARG A 36 4.06 -19.21 -3.10
N VAL A 37 3.60 -19.83 -2.01
CA VAL A 37 2.64 -19.20 -1.09
C VAL A 37 3.28 -18.03 -0.36
N LEU A 38 4.50 -18.18 0.14
CA LEU A 38 5.23 -17.10 0.81
C LEU A 38 5.55 -15.96 -0.16
N GLY A 39 5.96 -16.27 -1.39
CA GLY A 39 6.18 -15.28 -2.44
C GLY A 39 4.91 -14.50 -2.79
N GLN A 40 3.75 -15.18 -2.85
CA GLN A 40 2.46 -14.53 -3.05
C GLN A 40 2.09 -13.62 -1.87
N ALA A 41 2.23 -14.11 -0.63
CA ALA A 41 1.94 -13.35 0.57
C ALA A 41 2.84 -12.12 0.71
N TYR A 42 4.14 -12.27 0.44
CA TYR A 42 5.09 -11.16 0.46
C TYR A 42 4.74 -10.10 -0.59
N ARG A 43 4.43 -10.51 -1.83
CA ARG A 43 4.02 -9.56 -2.88
C ARG A 43 2.72 -8.86 -2.52
N ALA A 44 1.73 -9.57 -2.00
CA ALA A 44 0.47 -8.99 -1.56
C ALA A 44 0.70 -7.99 -0.43
N GLY A 45 1.48 -8.34 0.59
CA GLY A 45 1.85 -7.45 1.68
C GLY A 45 2.66 -6.23 1.22
N TYR A 46 3.61 -6.43 0.31
CA TYR A 46 4.42 -5.35 -0.26
C TYR A 46 3.60 -4.43 -1.16
N GLN A 47 2.64 -4.95 -1.93
CA GLN A 47 1.69 -4.15 -2.70
C GLN A 47 0.78 -3.34 -1.78
N THR A 48 0.25 -3.93 -0.71
CA THR A 48 -0.51 -3.21 0.32
C THR A 48 0.33 -2.11 0.97
N ALA A 49 1.58 -2.42 1.33
CA ALA A 49 2.49 -1.45 1.93
C ALA A 49 2.95 -0.37 0.93
N GLN A 50 3.12 -0.69 -0.36
CA GLN A 50 3.42 0.30 -1.39
C GLN A 50 2.22 1.19 -1.70
N PHE A 51 1.00 0.65 -1.67
CA PHE A 51 -0.22 1.45 -1.71
C PHE A 51 -0.30 2.42 -0.52
N SER A 52 0.17 2.01 0.65
CA SER A 52 0.34 2.91 1.80
C SER A 52 1.52 3.90 1.62
N ALA A 53 2.61 3.48 0.99
CA ALA A 53 3.84 4.26 0.86
C ALA A 53 3.89 5.22 -0.34
N ALA A 54 2.89 5.22 -1.24
CA ALA A 54 2.79 6.14 -2.38
C ALA A 54 2.49 7.61 -1.99
N GLY A 55 2.55 7.92 -0.69
CA GLY A 55 2.31 9.22 -0.10
C GLY A 55 1.29 9.06 1.01
N ASP A 56 1.77 8.98 2.25
CA ASP A 56 0.90 8.83 3.42
C ASP A 56 -0.22 9.87 3.37
N TRP A 57 -1.47 9.40 3.29
CA TRP A 57 -2.63 10.26 3.36
C TRP A 57 -2.62 11.03 4.69
N SER A 58 -2.78 12.35 4.63
CA SER A 58 -2.81 13.22 5.81
C SER A 58 -4.06 14.09 5.80
N ASN A 59 -4.99 13.82 6.73
CA ASN A 59 -6.18 14.64 6.95
C ASN A 59 -5.82 16.12 7.16
N ASN A 60 -4.75 16.39 7.91
CA ASN A 60 -4.29 17.75 8.19
C ASN A 60 -3.80 18.46 6.92
N ALA A 61 -3.06 17.76 6.06
CA ALA A 61 -2.63 18.33 4.78
C ALA A 61 -3.83 18.61 3.86
N CYS A 62 -4.80 17.68 3.79
CA CYS A 62 -6.04 17.87 3.05
C CYS A 62 -6.80 19.13 3.51
N LEU A 63 -7.04 19.29 4.82
CA LEU A 63 -7.68 20.49 5.37
C LEU A 63 -6.87 21.76 5.11
N GLY A 64 -5.54 21.68 5.17
CA GLY A 64 -4.65 22.77 4.80
C GLY A 64 -4.85 23.23 3.36
N TYR A 65 -4.93 22.31 2.39
CA TYR A 65 -5.22 22.64 1.00
C TYR A 65 -6.61 23.26 0.81
N VAL A 66 -7.63 22.75 1.53
CA VAL A 66 -8.98 23.32 1.52
C VAL A 66 -8.97 24.78 2.00
N ILE A 67 -8.30 25.08 3.12
CA ILE A 67 -8.17 26.44 3.65
C ILE A 67 -7.44 27.34 2.65
N LEU A 68 -6.32 26.87 2.08
CA LEU A 68 -5.53 27.65 1.13
C LEU A 68 -6.32 27.98 -0.14
N GLY A 69 -7.06 27.00 -0.68
CA GLY A 69 -7.93 27.19 -1.84
C GLY A 69 -9.07 28.16 -1.57
N ALA A 70 -9.77 27.99 -0.45
CA ALA A 70 -10.87 28.87 -0.06
C ALA A 70 -10.40 30.31 0.18
N ARG A 71 -9.27 30.51 0.87
CA ARG A 71 -8.67 31.85 1.05
C ARG A 71 -8.31 32.51 -0.28
N ARG A 72 -7.72 31.74 -1.21
CA ARG A 72 -7.38 32.24 -2.55
C ARG A 72 -8.60 32.71 -3.33
N LEU A 73 -9.76 32.10 -3.10
CA LEU A 73 -11.04 32.47 -3.72
C LEU A 73 -11.79 33.57 -2.94
N GLY A 74 -11.25 34.04 -1.81
CA GLY A 74 -11.82 35.15 -1.03
C GLY A 74 -12.99 34.76 -0.12
N TYR A 75 -13.10 33.49 0.28
CA TYR A 75 -14.10 33.06 1.26
C TYR A 75 -13.88 33.73 2.62
N THR A 76 -14.95 33.98 3.38
CA THR A 76 -14.85 34.50 4.75
C THR A 76 -14.37 33.44 5.73
N GLU A 77 -13.87 33.85 6.89
CA GLU A 77 -13.39 32.91 7.92
C GLU A 77 -14.52 32.01 8.46
N GLU A 78 -15.77 32.50 8.52
CA GLU A 78 -16.94 31.69 8.87
C GLU A 78 -17.18 30.59 7.82
N GLN A 79 -17.15 30.94 6.53
CA GLN A 79 -17.33 29.97 5.45
C GLN A 79 -16.20 28.94 5.40
N ILE A 80 -14.95 29.38 5.61
CA ILE A 80 -13.80 28.47 5.71
C ILE A 80 -13.98 27.52 6.88
N THR A 81 -14.44 28.03 8.03
CA THR A 81 -14.71 27.21 9.22
C THR A 81 -15.77 26.14 8.93
N GLU A 82 -16.87 26.50 8.27
CA GLU A 82 -17.92 25.56 7.89
C GLU A 82 -17.39 24.48 6.94
N ILE A 83 -16.70 24.87 5.86
CA ILE A 83 -16.15 23.91 4.88
C ILE A 83 -15.13 22.98 5.52
N VAL A 84 -14.23 23.50 6.37
CA VAL A 84 -13.23 22.69 7.08
C VAL A 84 -13.90 21.69 8.03
N ARG A 85 -14.90 22.12 8.81
CA ARG A 85 -15.64 21.23 9.71
C ARG A 85 -16.39 20.15 8.95
N SER A 86 -17.08 20.50 7.87
CA SER A 86 -17.80 19.55 7.03
C SER A 86 -16.86 18.56 6.35
N THR A 87 -15.71 19.02 5.85
CA THR A 87 -14.68 18.15 5.26
C THR A 87 -14.10 17.20 6.30
N ASN A 88 -13.76 17.71 7.49
CA ASN A 88 -13.20 16.90 8.57
C ASN A 88 -14.18 15.79 9.02
N GLN A 89 -15.48 16.10 9.10
CA GLN A 89 -16.49 15.09 9.42
C GLN A 89 -16.54 13.96 8.37
N GLN A 90 -16.31 14.25 7.09
CA GLN A 90 -16.31 13.18 6.07
C GLN A 90 -15.19 12.16 6.28
N PHE A 91 -14.07 12.54 6.91
CA PHE A 91 -12.99 11.59 7.21
C PHE A 91 -13.43 10.47 8.17
N ASP A 92 -14.41 10.73 9.04
CA ASP A 92 -14.95 9.72 9.96
C ASP A 92 -16.02 8.84 9.29
N TYR A 93 -16.69 9.35 8.26
CA TYR A 93 -17.82 8.67 7.59
C TYR A 93 -17.46 7.97 6.29
N LYS A 94 -16.32 8.30 5.67
CA LYS A 94 -15.93 7.82 4.35
C LYS A 94 -14.52 7.24 4.36
N THR A 95 -14.37 6.13 3.66
CA THR A 95 -13.04 5.58 3.35
C THR A 95 -12.33 6.42 2.30
N ILE A 96 -11.00 6.34 2.27
CA ILE A 96 -10.17 7.02 1.25
C ILE A 96 -10.63 6.64 -0.17
N ASP A 97 -11.01 5.37 -0.38
CA ASP A 97 -11.50 4.89 -1.67
C ASP A 97 -12.82 5.52 -2.11
N GLU A 98 -13.78 5.70 -1.18
CA GLU A 98 -15.04 6.37 -1.47
C GLU A 98 -14.83 7.85 -1.80
N ALA A 99 -13.96 8.53 -1.06
CA ALA A 99 -13.61 9.93 -1.32
C ALA A 99 -12.95 10.09 -2.69
N ARG A 100 -11.98 9.22 -3.02
CA ARG A 100 -11.31 9.19 -4.33
C ARG A 100 -12.31 8.99 -5.47
N ARG A 101 -13.18 7.96 -5.39
CA ARG A 101 -14.20 7.71 -6.41
C ARG A 101 -15.13 8.90 -6.57
N THR A 102 -15.48 9.58 -5.47
CA THR A 102 -16.33 10.78 -5.52
C THR A 102 -15.67 11.87 -6.35
N TYR A 103 -14.36 12.11 -6.19
CA TYR A 103 -13.63 13.07 -7.01
C TYR A 103 -13.51 12.62 -8.47
N GLU A 104 -13.03 11.40 -8.72
CA GLU A 104 -12.77 10.85 -10.06
C GLU A 104 -14.02 10.73 -10.94
N THR A 105 -15.21 10.68 -10.33
CA THR A 105 -16.49 10.63 -11.05
C THR A 105 -17.22 11.98 -11.09
N SER A 106 -16.64 13.02 -10.48
CA SER A 106 -17.17 14.38 -10.50
C SER A 106 -16.80 15.12 -11.80
N PRO A 107 -17.46 16.24 -12.13
CA PRO A 107 -17.05 17.09 -13.24
C PRO A 107 -15.83 17.98 -12.94
N TYR A 108 -15.19 17.83 -11.78
CA TYR A 108 -14.06 18.63 -11.30
C TYR A 108 -12.73 17.87 -11.31
#